data_AF-A0A414J924-F1
#
_entry.id   AF-A0A414J924-F1
#
_cell.length_a   1.000
_cell.length_b   1.000
_cell.length_c   1.000
_cell.angle_alpha   90.00
_cell.angle_beta   90.00
_cell.angle_gamma   90.00
#
_symmetry.space_group_name_H-M   'P 1'
#
loop_
_entity.id
_entity.type
_entity.pdbx_description
1 polymer ?
#
loop_
_entity_poly.entity_id
_entity_poly.type
_entity_poly.pdbx_seq_one_letter_code
_entity_poly.pdbx_strand_id
1 'polypeptide(L)'
;MADKIIENNQVSIMGKIDTGFTFSHQVFGEGFYTMEILVRRLSDSEDRIPVMVSERLLDVTQDYTGEYIEIQGQFRSYNRHEEKHNRLVLSVFARELKFVEEDEETVPLNQIFLDGYICKPPVYRRTPLGREIADMLLAVNRPYGKSDYIPCICWGRNARYASAFTVGGHVLLWGRIQSREYMKRIGENQTERRIAYEVSVSKLEYID
;
A
#
# COMPACT_ATOMS: atom_id res chain seq x y z
N MET A 1 21.77 -10.70 -5.48
CA MET A 1 21.38 -9.46 -4.77
C MET A 1 20.06 -8.88 -5.28
N ALA A 2 19.75 -8.97 -6.59
CA ALA A 2 18.46 -8.57 -7.15
C ALA A 2 17.27 -9.44 -6.68
N ASP A 3 17.48 -10.76 -6.49
CA ASP A 3 16.40 -11.68 -6.11
C ASP A 3 15.84 -11.43 -4.70
N LYS A 4 16.68 -11.05 -3.73
CA LYS A 4 16.24 -10.74 -2.35
C LYS A 4 15.32 -9.52 -2.24
N ILE A 5 15.33 -8.62 -3.23
CA ILE A 5 14.47 -7.42 -3.26
C ILE A 5 13.04 -7.76 -3.68
N ILE A 6 12.87 -8.86 -4.40
CA ILE A 6 11.54 -9.38 -4.71
C ILE A 6 10.93 -9.96 -3.43
N GLU A 7 11.76 -10.59 -2.61
CA GLU A 7 11.32 -11.26 -1.40
C GLU A 7 10.81 -10.29 -0.34
N ASN A 8 11.42 -9.11 -0.17
CA ASN A 8 11.11 -8.23 0.97
C ASN A 8 9.88 -7.30 0.80
N ASN A 9 9.31 -7.20 -0.39
CA ASN A 9 8.12 -6.40 -0.65
C ASN A 9 7.29 -7.09 -1.73
N GLN A 10 6.28 -7.84 -1.30
CA GLN A 10 5.43 -8.63 -2.18
C GLN A 10 3.99 -8.23 -2.00
N VAL A 11 3.32 -7.90 -3.10
CA VAL A 11 1.89 -7.59 -3.15
C VAL A 11 1.23 -8.53 -4.14
N SER A 12 0.12 -9.12 -3.73
CA SER A 12 -0.82 -9.81 -4.60
C SER A 12 -2.21 -9.23 -4.36
N ILE A 13 -2.75 -8.55 -5.35
CA ILE A 13 -4.09 -7.94 -5.28
C ILE A 13 -4.90 -8.33 -6.50
N MET A 14 -6.20 -8.49 -6.30
CA MET A 14 -7.17 -8.66 -7.37
C MET A 14 -8.29 -7.65 -7.19
N GLY A 15 -8.68 -6.99 -8.27
CA GLY A 15 -9.72 -5.99 -8.21
C GLY A 15 -10.18 -5.52 -9.58
N LYS A 16 -11.24 -4.73 -9.56
CA LYS A 16 -11.83 -4.12 -10.74
C LYS A 16 -11.14 -2.79 -11.04
N ILE A 17 -10.75 -2.54 -12.28
CA ILE A 17 -10.21 -1.24 -12.70
C ILE A 17 -11.31 -0.18 -12.59
N ASP A 18 -11.02 0.91 -11.89
CA ASP A 18 -11.99 1.99 -11.61
C ASP A 18 -11.76 3.26 -12.44
N THR A 19 -10.51 3.50 -12.84
CA THR A 19 -10.11 4.71 -13.56
C THR A 19 -9.24 4.36 -14.76
N GLY A 20 -9.29 5.21 -15.80
CA GLY A 20 -8.29 5.19 -16.87
C GLY A 20 -6.88 5.58 -16.43
N PHE A 21 -5.95 5.58 -17.39
CA PHE A 21 -4.53 5.86 -17.13
C PHE A 21 -4.23 7.34 -17.04
N THR A 22 -3.49 7.73 -15.99
CA THR A 22 -2.89 9.06 -15.87
C THR A 22 -1.38 8.95 -15.98
N PHE A 23 -0.76 9.63 -16.94
CA PHE A 23 0.70 9.65 -17.07
C PHE A 23 1.37 10.15 -15.78
N SER A 24 2.40 9.43 -15.32
CA SER A 24 3.17 9.80 -14.14
C SER A 24 4.55 10.31 -14.49
N HIS A 25 5.37 9.50 -15.15
CA HIS A 25 6.75 9.83 -15.50
C HIS A 25 7.30 8.83 -16.52
N GLN A 26 8.46 9.15 -17.10
CA GLN A 26 9.16 8.29 -18.06
C GLN A 26 10.58 8.01 -17.56
N VAL A 27 11.01 6.76 -17.65
CA VAL A 27 12.36 6.33 -17.26
C VAL A 27 12.96 5.52 -18.41
N PHE A 28 14.11 5.93 -18.93
CA PHE A 28 14.81 5.26 -20.05
C PHE A 28 13.91 4.92 -21.25
N GLY A 29 12.95 5.80 -21.60
CA GLY A 29 12.03 5.58 -22.71
C GLY A 29 10.78 4.78 -22.38
N GLU A 30 10.62 4.30 -21.14
CA GLU A 30 9.45 3.58 -20.65
C GLU A 30 8.53 4.51 -19.86
N GLY A 31 7.29 4.66 -20.33
CA GLY A 31 6.24 5.41 -19.67
C GLY A 31 5.58 4.65 -18.51
N PHE A 32 5.39 5.35 -17.40
CA PHE A 32 4.67 4.87 -16.22
C PHE A 32 3.40 5.67 -15.99
N TYR A 33 2.32 4.96 -15.70
CA TYR A 33 0.98 5.51 -15.56
C TYR A 33 0.37 5.06 -14.23
N THR A 34 -0.50 5.89 -13.68
CA THR A 34 -1.29 5.55 -12.50
C THR A 34 -2.74 5.26 -12.88
N MET A 35 -3.31 4.25 -12.24
CA MET A 35 -4.73 3.91 -12.26
C MET A 35 -5.17 3.51 -10.84
N GLU A 36 -6.47 3.44 -10.59
CA GLU A 36 -7.02 2.90 -9.34
C GLU A 36 -7.78 1.60 -9.62
N ILE A 37 -7.67 0.64 -8.69
CA ILE A 37 -8.49 -0.57 -8.69
C ILE A 37 -9.34 -0.65 -7.41
N LEU A 38 -10.53 -1.23 -7.50
CA LEU A 38 -11.39 -1.55 -6.38
C LEU A 38 -11.15 -2.99 -5.95
N VAL A 39 -10.67 -3.17 -4.72
CA VAL A 39 -10.41 -4.47 -4.11
C VAL A 39 -11.47 -4.73 -3.04
N ARG A 40 -12.36 -5.68 -3.29
CA ARG A 40 -13.43 -6.05 -2.36
C ARG A 40 -12.86 -6.73 -1.12
N ARG A 41 -13.48 -6.49 0.03
CA ARG A 41 -13.24 -7.21 1.28
C ARG A 41 -14.36 -8.21 1.49
N LEU A 42 -14.10 -9.22 2.33
CA LEU A 42 -15.12 -10.16 2.82
C LEU A 42 -16.30 -9.52 3.55
N SER A 43 -16.18 -8.24 3.92
CA SER A 43 -17.21 -7.46 4.60
C SER A 43 -17.99 -6.53 3.66
N ASP A 44 -17.93 -6.77 2.35
CA ASP A 44 -18.54 -5.96 1.28
C ASP A 44 -18.09 -4.49 1.20
N SER A 45 -17.07 -4.10 1.98
CA SER A 45 -16.39 -2.83 1.80
C SER A 45 -15.28 -2.98 0.77
N GLU A 46 -14.91 -1.88 0.12
CA GLU A 46 -13.92 -1.87 -0.94
C GLU A 46 -12.74 -0.99 -0.53
N ASP A 47 -11.53 -1.45 -0.86
CA ASP A 47 -10.33 -0.64 -0.84
C ASP A 47 -10.07 -0.13 -2.25
N ARG A 48 -9.94 1.18 -2.40
CA ARG A 48 -9.54 1.82 -3.64
C ARG A 48 -8.02 1.95 -3.63
N ILE A 49 -7.33 1.13 -4.42
CA ILE A 49 -5.87 1.02 -4.35
C ILE A 49 -5.24 1.66 -5.59
N PRO A 50 -4.36 2.68 -5.42
CA PRO A 50 -3.60 3.23 -6.53
C PRO A 50 -2.54 2.24 -7.00
N VAL A 51 -2.50 2.03 -8.31
CA VAL A 51 -1.56 1.15 -9.01
C VAL A 51 -0.73 2.00 -9.97
N MET A 52 0.56 1.74 -10.00
CA MET A 52 1.49 2.26 -11.00
C MET A 52 1.83 1.12 -11.97
N VAL A 53 1.56 1.34 -13.26
CA VAL A 53 1.75 0.36 -14.33
C VAL A 53 2.67 0.93 -15.41
N SER A 54 3.46 0.05 -16.02
CA SER A 54 4.27 0.37 -17.19
C SER A 54 3.45 0.20 -18.47
N GLU A 55 3.65 1.08 -19.46
CA GLU A 55 3.10 0.91 -20.81
C GLU A 55 3.55 -0.39 -21.50
N ARG A 56 4.58 -1.07 -20.99
CA ARG A 56 5.02 -2.38 -21.48
C ARG A 56 4.15 -3.53 -20.97
N LEU A 57 3.45 -3.33 -19.86
CA LEU A 57 2.57 -4.35 -19.27
C LEU A 57 1.14 -4.25 -19.80
N LEU A 58 0.73 -3.07 -20.26
CA LEU A 58 -0.64 -2.81 -20.66
C LEU A 58 -0.69 -1.68 -21.70
N ASP A 59 -1.54 -1.82 -22.72
CA ASP A 59 -1.75 -0.77 -23.71
C ASP A 59 -2.56 0.38 -23.09
N VAL A 60 -1.86 1.42 -22.66
CA VAL A 60 -2.41 2.61 -21.98
C VAL A 60 -3.30 3.49 -22.84
N THR A 61 -3.48 3.18 -24.13
CA THR A 61 -4.38 3.92 -25.03
C THR A 61 -5.82 3.41 -25.01
N GLN A 62 -6.05 2.22 -24.44
CA GLN A 62 -7.36 1.60 -24.32
C GLN A 62 -8.02 1.90 -22.97
N ASP A 63 -9.35 1.76 -22.92
CA ASP A 63 -10.13 1.83 -21.68
C ASP A 63 -10.43 0.43 -21.17
N TYR A 64 -9.97 0.12 -19.96
CA TYR A 64 -10.22 -1.14 -19.26
C TYR A 64 -11.08 -0.94 -18.01
N THR A 65 -11.72 0.23 -17.86
CA THR A 65 -12.59 0.51 -16.71
C THR A 65 -13.69 -0.56 -16.63
N GLY A 66 -13.82 -1.20 -15.47
CA GLY A 66 -14.74 -2.30 -15.24
C GLY A 66 -14.15 -3.70 -15.41
N GLU A 67 -12.99 -3.84 -16.04
CA GLU A 67 -12.30 -5.12 -16.18
C GLU A 67 -11.66 -5.54 -14.85
N TYR A 68 -11.57 -6.86 -14.61
CA TYR A 68 -10.92 -7.42 -13.44
C TYR A 68 -9.49 -7.85 -13.75
N ILE A 69 -8.58 -7.48 -12.86
CA ILE A 69 -7.16 -7.82 -12.98
C ILE A 69 -6.61 -8.37 -11.67
N GLU A 70 -5.72 -9.35 -11.78
CA GLU A 70 -4.83 -9.77 -10.71
C GLU A 70 -3.45 -9.15 -10.97
N ILE A 71 -2.89 -8.48 -9.96
CA ILE A 71 -1.59 -7.82 -10.01
C ILE A 71 -0.66 -8.46 -8.99
N GLN A 72 0.54 -8.79 -9.46
CA GLN A 72 1.69 -9.09 -8.61
C GLN A 72 2.71 -7.97 -8.70
N GLY A 73 3.19 -7.50 -7.56
CA GLY A 73 4.00 -6.29 -7.52
C GLY A 73 4.59 -5.97 -6.16
N GLN A 74 4.83 -4.68 -5.94
CA GLN A 74 5.43 -4.16 -4.71
C GLN A 74 4.68 -2.92 -4.25
N PHE A 75 4.48 -2.75 -2.95
CA PHE A 75 3.87 -1.54 -2.43
C PHE A 75 4.96 -0.48 -2.22
N ARG A 76 5.01 0.50 -3.11
CA ARG A 76 6.10 1.48 -3.16
C ARG A 76 5.65 2.82 -2.62
N SER A 77 6.60 3.56 -2.06
CA SER A 77 6.39 4.92 -1.59
C SER A 77 7.36 5.89 -2.23
N TYR A 78 6.95 7.12 -2.47
CA TYR A 78 7.86 8.21 -2.78
C TYR A 78 7.31 9.55 -2.30
N ASN A 79 8.20 10.49 -2.01
CA ASN A 79 7.79 11.85 -1.71
C ASN A 79 7.58 12.62 -3.00
N ARG A 80 6.36 13.10 -3.22
CA ARG A 80 6.05 14.09 -4.24
C ARG A 80 6.21 15.48 -3.63
N HIS A 81 7.10 16.26 -4.22
CA HIS A 81 7.31 17.65 -3.84
C HIS A 81 6.20 18.49 -4.47
N GLU A 82 5.28 19.00 -3.65
CA GLU A 82 4.30 20.00 -4.04
C GLU A 82 4.75 21.36 -3.49
N GLU A 83 4.32 22.47 -4.11
CA GLU A 83 4.85 23.83 -3.85
C GLU A 83 4.94 24.23 -2.37
N LYS A 84 4.04 23.69 -1.52
CA LYS A 84 3.95 24.05 -0.09
C LYS A 84 4.28 22.91 0.87
N HIS A 85 4.29 21.66 0.42
CA HIS A 85 4.55 20.51 1.30
C HIS A 85 4.95 19.26 0.52
N ASN A 86 5.63 18.34 1.22
CA ASN A 86 5.89 17.01 0.69
C ASN A 86 4.70 16.11 0.98
N ARG A 87 4.24 15.39 -0.04
CA ARG A 87 3.20 14.36 0.07
C ARG A 87 3.83 13.00 -0.16
N LEU A 88 3.72 12.11 0.83
CA LEU A 88 4.05 10.71 0.65
C LEU A 88 2.97 10.08 -0.25
N VAL A 89 3.39 9.61 -1.41
CA VAL A 89 2.55 8.85 -2.34
C VAL A 89 2.86 7.38 -2.13
N LEU A 90 1.82 6.57 -2.01
CA LEU A 90 1.89 5.11 -1.91
C LEU A 90 1.11 4.53 -3.08
N SER A 91 1.67 3.53 -3.76
CA SER A 91 1.04 2.84 -4.87
C SER A 91 1.60 1.45 -5.04
N VAL A 92 0.76 0.52 -5.49
CA VAL A 92 1.22 -0.80 -5.91
C VAL A 92 1.90 -0.66 -7.26
N PHE A 93 3.20 -0.89 -7.31
CA PHE A 93 3.95 -0.95 -8.56
C PHE A 93 3.78 -2.34 -9.16
N ALA A 94 3.01 -2.41 -10.24
CA ALA A 94 2.73 -3.65 -10.96
C ALA A 94 4.01 -4.15 -11.63
N ARG A 95 4.32 -5.43 -11.42
CA ARG A 95 5.40 -6.13 -12.12
C ARG A 95 4.83 -7.12 -13.13
N GLU A 96 3.76 -7.77 -12.74
CA GLU A 96 2.98 -8.69 -13.56
C GLU A 96 1.52 -8.39 -13.33
N LEU A 97 0.73 -8.55 -14.38
CA LEU A 97 -0.72 -8.44 -14.33
C LEU A 97 -1.33 -9.44 -15.30
N LYS A 98 -2.53 -9.90 -14.97
CA LYS A 98 -3.37 -10.71 -15.88
C LYS A 98 -4.82 -10.30 -15.71
N PHE A 99 -5.57 -10.32 -16.80
CA PHE A 99 -7.01 -10.21 -16.76
C PHE A 99 -7.61 -11.50 -16.21
N VAL A 100 -8.65 -11.36 -15.41
CA VAL A 100 -9.37 -12.47 -14.77
C VAL A 100 -10.88 -12.21 -14.91
N GLU A 101 -11.67 -13.27 -14.92
CA GLU A 101 -13.14 -13.15 -14.93
C GLU A 101 -13.66 -12.86 -13.51
N GLU A 102 -14.75 -12.10 -13.40
CA GLU A 102 -15.48 -11.95 -12.14
C GLU A 102 -16.33 -13.22 -11.92
N ASP A 103 -15.79 -14.20 -11.20
CA ASP A 103 -16.56 -15.35 -10.71
C ASP A 103 -16.98 -15.08 -9.25
N GLU A 104 -18.24 -15.39 -8.90
CA GLU A 104 -18.77 -15.31 -7.52
C GLU A 104 -17.96 -16.18 -6.54
N GLU A 105 -17.29 -17.23 -7.03
CA GLU A 105 -16.40 -18.08 -6.24
C GLU A 105 -14.97 -17.51 -6.07
N THR A 106 -14.66 -16.40 -6.75
CA THR A 106 -13.34 -15.79 -6.69
C THR A 106 -13.08 -15.18 -5.32
N VAL A 107 -12.20 -15.82 -4.55
CA VAL A 107 -11.80 -15.32 -3.23
C VAL A 107 -11.09 -13.97 -3.39
N PRO A 108 -11.55 -12.91 -2.71
CA PRO A 108 -10.90 -11.61 -2.79
C PRO A 108 -9.43 -11.68 -2.39
N LEU A 109 -8.55 -11.25 -3.29
CA LEU A 109 -7.10 -11.28 -3.08
C LEU A 109 -6.61 -9.88 -2.71
N ASN A 110 -6.14 -9.74 -1.47
CA ASN A 110 -5.43 -8.54 -0.99
C ASN A 110 -4.40 -8.96 0.05
N GLN A 111 -3.23 -9.35 -0.42
CA GLN A 111 -2.15 -9.85 0.39
C GLN A 111 -0.91 -9.01 0.17
N ILE A 112 -0.27 -8.64 1.27
CA ILE A 112 1.03 -8.00 1.26
C ILE A 112 1.94 -8.65 2.30
N PHE A 113 3.19 -8.87 1.89
CA PHE A 113 4.30 -9.24 2.75
C PHE A 113 5.38 -8.17 2.68
N LEU A 114 5.87 -7.75 3.83
CA LEU A 114 6.98 -6.82 3.98
C LEU A 114 8.03 -7.38 4.93
N ASP A 115 9.29 -7.22 4.54
CA ASP A 115 10.48 -7.41 5.36
C ASP A 115 11.20 -6.06 5.42
N GLY A 116 11.23 -5.46 6.60
CA GLY A 116 11.78 -4.12 6.77
C GLY A 116 12.10 -3.76 8.21
N TYR A 117 12.38 -2.47 8.43
CA TYR A 117 12.92 -1.98 9.69
C TYR A 117 12.05 -0.86 10.27
N ILE A 118 11.91 -0.82 11.59
CA ILE A 118 11.13 0.21 12.28
C ILE A 118 11.83 1.58 12.18
N CYS A 119 11.19 2.55 11.55
CA CYS A 119 11.74 3.89 11.34
C CYS A 119 11.49 4.87 12.48
N LYS A 120 10.41 4.65 13.22
CA LYS A 120 9.93 5.52 14.30
C LYS A 120 9.35 4.67 15.42
N PRO A 121 9.42 5.11 16.68
CA PRO A 121 8.77 4.39 17.78
C PRO A 121 7.29 4.14 17.46
N PRO A 122 6.80 2.89 17.59
CA PRO A 122 5.39 2.58 17.39
C PRO A 122 4.48 3.40 18.32
N VAL A 123 3.36 3.87 17.78
CA VAL A 123 2.40 4.71 18.53
C VAL A 123 1.19 3.86 18.94
N TYR A 124 1.27 3.29 20.14
CA TYR A 124 0.19 2.51 20.73
C TYR A 124 -0.89 3.41 21.36
N ARG A 125 -2.17 3.09 21.11
CA ARG A 125 -3.32 3.75 21.75
C ARG A 125 -4.57 2.88 21.73
N ARG A 126 -5.61 3.34 22.43
CA ARG A 126 -6.96 2.79 22.34
C ARG A 126 -7.88 3.74 21.58
N THR A 127 -8.73 3.20 20.70
CA THR A 127 -9.79 3.97 20.04
C THR A 127 -10.89 4.32 21.06
N PRO A 128 -11.80 5.27 20.74
CA PRO A 128 -12.96 5.56 21.60
C PRO A 128 -13.84 4.33 21.91
N LEU A 129 -13.84 3.34 21.01
CA LEU A 129 -14.54 2.06 21.19
C LEU A 129 -13.71 0.99 21.91
N GLY A 130 -12.59 1.37 22.54
CA GLY A 130 -11.74 0.47 23.33
C GLY A 130 -10.84 -0.47 22.51
N ARG A 131 -10.79 -0.34 21.17
CA ARG A 131 -9.93 -1.18 20.34
C ARG A 131 -8.48 -0.75 20.49
N GLU A 132 -7.59 -1.69 20.72
CA GLU A 132 -6.15 -1.44 20.84
C GLU A 132 -5.52 -1.41 19.44
N ILE A 133 -4.75 -0.36 19.18
CA ILE A 133 -4.08 -0.13 17.90
C ILE A 133 -2.65 0.36 18.10
N ALA A 134 -1.77 0.07 17.14
CA ALA A 134 -0.43 0.64 17.08
C ALA A 134 -0.09 1.06 15.65
N ASP A 135 0.23 2.34 15.45
CA ASP A 135 0.80 2.81 14.17
C ASP A 135 2.30 2.51 14.14
N MET A 136 2.76 1.98 13.02
CA MET A 136 4.17 1.77 12.71
C MET A 136 4.52 2.41 11.37
N LEU A 137 5.80 2.76 11.21
CA LEU A 137 6.36 3.15 9.92
C LEU A 137 7.54 2.23 9.62
N LEU A 138 7.41 1.44 8.56
CA LEU A 138 8.39 0.45 8.16
C LEU A 138 9.22 0.96 6.98
N ALA A 139 10.55 0.94 7.07
CA ALA A 139 11.45 1.11 5.93
C ALA A 139 11.70 -0.24 5.28
N VAL A 140 11.33 -0.35 4.01
CA VAL A 140 11.53 -1.55 3.19
C VAL A 140 12.56 -1.21 2.13
N ASN A 141 13.73 -1.84 2.24
CA ASN A 141 14.90 -1.46 1.45
C ASN A 141 14.76 -1.86 -0.02
N ARG A 142 15.27 -1.01 -0.89
CA ARG A 142 15.30 -1.16 -2.34
C ARG A 142 16.74 -1.05 -2.85
N PRO A 143 17.01 -1.54 -4.07
CA PRO A 143 18.31 -1.38 -4.68
C PRO A 143 18.64 0.11 -4.86
N TYR A 144 19.95 0.39 -4.98
CA TYR A 144 20.50 1.73 -5.14
C TYR A 144 20.27 2.65 -3.93
N GLY A 145 20.25 2.10 -2.71
CA GLY A 145 20.20 2.87 -1.47
C GLY A 145 18.89 3.63 -1.25
N LYS A 146 17.80 3.16 -1.87
CA LYS A 146 16.45 3.71 -1.66
C LYS A 146 15.69 2.83 -0.68
N SER A 147 14.65 3.38 -0.05
CA SER A 147 13.71 2.61 0.77
C SER A 147 12.30 3.13 0.57
N ASP A 148 11.32 2.22 0.59
CA ASP A 148 9.91 2.59 0.73
C ASP A 148 9.58 2.74 2.22
N TYR A 149 8.87 3.81 2.57
CA TYR A 149 8.41 4.09 3.93
C TYR A 149 6.91 3.82 3.99
N ILE A 150 6.53 2.67 4.56
CA ILE A 150 5.18 2.14 4.49
C ILE A 150 4.51 2.27 5.85
N PRO A 151 3.42 3.05 5.98
CA PRO A 151 2.60 3.09 7.19
C PRO A 151 1.91 1.74 7.40
N CYS A 152 1.94 1.23 8.63
CA CYS A 152 1.28 -0.01 9.01
C CYS A 152 0.47 0.21 10.28
N ILE A 153 -0.71 -0.41 10.36
CA ILE A 153 -1.58 -0.36 11.53
C ILE A 153 -1.78 -1.77 12.10
N CYS A 154 -1.37 -1.96 13.34
CA CYS A 154 -1.58 -3.19 14.09
C CYS A 154 -2.85 -3.10 14.95
N TRP A 155 -3.51 -4.24 15.18
CA TRP A 155 -4.77 -4.31 15.93
C TRP A 155 -4.68 -5.33 17.08
N GLY A 156 -5.34 -5.06 18.19
CA GLY A 156 -5.51 -6.00 19.31
C GLY A 156 -4.18 -6.56 19.83
N ARG A 157 -4.02 -7.89 19.79
CA ARG A 157 -2.79 -8.56 20.23
C ARG A 157 -1.56 -8.10 19.45
N ASN A 158 -1.69 -7.90 18.14
CA ASN A 158 -0.61 -7.40 17.30
C ASN A 158 -0.19 -5.98 17.71
N ALA A 159 -1.15 -5.13 18.10
CA ALA A 159 -0.86 -3.78 18.57
C ALA A 159 -0.04 -3.78 19.87
N ARG A 160 -0.40 -4.62 20.85
CA ARG A 160 0.35 -4.78 22.10
C ARG A 160 1.73 -5.40 21.88
N TYR A 161 1.86 -6.32 20.93
CA TYR A 161 3.16 -6.90 20.60
C TYR A 161 4.07 -5.85 19.95
N ALA A 162 3.56 -5.15 18.94
CA ALA A 162 4.28 -4.09 18.24
C ALA A 162 4.68 -2.92 19.15
N SER A 163 3.94 -2.63 20.22
CA SER A 163 4.28 -1.51 21.12
C SER A 163 5.61 -1.67 21.85
N ALA A 164 6.16 -2.88 21.91
CA ALA A 164 7.47 -3.15 22.49
C ALA A 164 8.64 -2.95 21.51
N PHE A 165 8.38 -2.71 20.23
CA PHE A 165 9.43 -2.63 19.23
C PHE A 165 10.19 -1.30 19.28
N THR A 166 11.47 -1.36 18.97
CA THR A 166 12.38 -0.20 18.96
C THR A 166 12.74 0.22 17.53
N VAL A 167 13.13 1.48 17.37
CA VAL A 167 13.69 1.98 16.11
C VAL A 167 14.89 1.14 15.70
N GLY A 168 14.96 0.78 14.43
CA GLY A 168 15.97 -0.11 13.87
C GLY A 168 15.66 -1.60 14.01
N GLY A 169 14.59 -1.99 14.73
CA GLY A 169 14.16 -3.38 14.83
C GLY A 169 13.76 -3.96 13.48
N HIS A 170 14.24 -5.18 13.18
CA HIS A 170 13.92 -5.92 11.96
C HIS A 170 12.59 -6.65 12.14
N VAL A 171 11.66 -6.48 11.19
CA VAL A 171 10.29 -6.98 11.30
C VAL A 171 9.84 -7.59 9.98
N LEU A 172 9.26 -8.78 10.07
CA LEU A 172 8.45 -9.39 9.01
C LEU A 172 6.97 -9.11 9.27
N LEU A 173 6.23 -8.76 8.23
CA LEU A 173 4.85 -8.32 8.33
C LEU A 173 4.01 -8.89 7.20
N TRP A 174 2.83 -9.40 7.55
CA TRP A 174 1.78 -9.77 6.61
C TRP A 174 0.52 -8.99 6.88
N GLY A 175 -0.23 -8.70 5.83
CA GLY A 175 -1.48 -7.96 5.96
C GLY A 175 -2.19 -7.77 4.63
N ARG A 176 -2.97 -6.69 4.59
CA ARG A 176 -3.67 -6.20 3.39
C ARG A 176 -3.45 -4.71 3.24
N ILE A 177 -3.41 -4.23 2.02
CA ILE A 177 -3.38 -2.79 1.75
C ILE A 177 -4.78 -2.24 1.97
N GLN A 178 -4.89 -1.14 2.70
CA GLN A 178 -6.16 -0.47 2.91
C GLN A 178 -6.10 1.02 2.57
N SER A 179 -7.23 1.52 2.08
CA SER A 179 -7.51 2.95 1.95
C SER A 179 -8.43 3.38 3.09
N ARG A 180 -8.10 4.47 3.77
CA ARG A 180 -8.96 5.07 4.79
C ARG A 180 -9.15 6.55 4.54
N GLU A 181 -10.37 6.99 4.78
CA GLU A 181 -10.70 8.39 4.75
C GLU A 181 -10.48 9.07 6.09
N TYR A 182 -10.04 10.32 6.07
CA TYR A 182 -9.97 11.16 7.24
C TYR A 182 -10.21 12.63 6.89
N MET A 183 -10.70 13.39 7.87
CA MET A 183 -10.81 14.84 7.78
C MET A 183 -9.54 15.47 8.31
N LYS A 184 -8.80 16.18 7.46
CA LYS A 184 -7.65 17.01 7.87
C LYS A 184 -8.14 18.42 8.14
N ARG A 185 -7.92 18.93 9.36
CA ARG A 185 -8.11 20.36 9.65
C ARG A 185 -6.99 21.16 8.96
N ILE A 186 -7.37 22.06 8.05
CA ILE A 186 -6.43 22.92 7.27
C ILE A 186 -6.51 24.39 7.70
N GLY A 187 -7.46 24.73 8.58
CA GLY A 187 -7.60 26.04 9.19
C GLY A 187 -8.55 25.97 10.38
N GLU A 188 -8.86 27.11 10.99
CA GLU A 188 -9.70 27.16 12.18
C GLU A 188 -11.09 26.52 11.95
N ASN A 189 -11.74 26.84 10.83
CA ASN A 189 -13.05 26.28 10.46
C ASN A 189 -13.03 25.52 9.12
N GLN A 190 -11.85 25.14 8.63
CA GLN A 190 -11.71 24.47 7.34
C GLN A 190 -11.17 23.05 7.53
N THR A 191 -11.90 22.09 6.96
CA THR A 191 -11.51 20.69 6.91
C THR A 191 -11.49 20.20 5.47
N GLU A 192 -10.58 19.29 5.19
CA GLU A 192 -10.38 18.69 3.87
C GLU A 192 -10.45 17.16 4.03
N ARG A 193 -11.29 16.52 3.23
CA ARG A 193 -11.38 15.06 3.14
C ARG A 193 -10.15 14.53 2.41
N ARG A 194 -9.41 13.62 3.04
CA ARG A 194 -8.19 13.01 2.49
C ARG A 194 -8.24 11.50 2.62
N ILE A 195 -7.53 10.83 1.72
CA ILE A 195 -7.34 9.38 1.76
C ILE A 195 -5.90 9.10 2.23
N ALA A 196 -5.78 8.20 3.20
CA ALA A 196 -4.51 7.62 3.62
C ALA A 196 -4.47 6.16 3.17
N TYR A 197 -3.28 5.72 2.73
CA TYR A 197 -3.00 4.35 2.38
C TYR A 197 -2.03 3.76 3.42
N GLU A 198 -2.32 2.55 3.88
CA GLU A 198 -1.53 1.87 4.90
C GLU A 198 -1.72 0.36 4.80
N VAL A 199 -0.87 -0.40 5.49
CA VAL A 199 -1.02 -1.85 5.61
C VAL A 199 -1.75 -2.18 6.90
N SER A 200 -2.90 -2.85 6.79
CA SER A 200 -3.61 -3.42 7.93
C SER A 200 -3.00 -4.78 8.28
N VAL A 201 -2.34 -4.86 9.43
CA VAL A 201 -1.47 -5.98 9.79
C VAL A 201 -2.28 -7.15 10.33
N SER A 202 -2.14 -8.31 9.68
CA SER A 202 -2.73 -9.59 10.14
C SER A 202 -1.75 -10.39 10.99
N LYS A 203 -0.45 -10.35 10.66
CA LYS A 203 0.62 -11.04 11.37
C LYS A 203 1.89 -10.20 11.34
N LEU A 204 2.67 -10.23 12.41
CA LEU A 204 4.01 -9.64 12.45
C LEU A 204 4.96 -10.50 13.30
N GLU A 205 6.24 -10.46 12.95
CA GLU A 205 7.33 -11.15 13.65
C GLU A 205 8.50 -10.19 13.80
N TYR A 206 9.04 -10.08 15.01
CA TYR A 206 10.31 -9.39 15.25
C TYR A 206 11.46 -10.38 15.00
N ILE A 207 12.46 -9.96 14.23
CA ILE A 207 13.63 -10.77 13.90
C ILE A 207 14.82 -10.27 14.71
N ASP A 208 15.44 -11.18 15.43
CA ASP A 208 16.66 -10.95 16.22
C ASP A 208 17.93 -10.98 15.36
#